data_AF-A0A7S4BAX3-F1
#
_entry.id   AF-A0A7S4BAX3-F1
#
_cell.length_a   1.000
_cell.length_b   1.000
_cell.length_c   1.000
_cell.angle_alpha   90.00
_cell.angle_beta   90.00
_cell.angle_gamma   90.00
#
_symmetry.space_group_name_H-M   'P 1'
#
loop_
_entity.id
_entity.type
_entity.pdbx_description
1 polymer ?
#
loop_
_entity_poly.entity_id
_entity_poly.type
_entity_poly.pdbx_seq_one_letter_code
_entity_poly.pdbx_strand_id
1 'polypeptide(L)'
;FLQESAGLLARLNTELNDARKALRFLTEQAFAFSEDELRLVGETWSWPHKIKPKVEECAKRLKAERNRAEDNLTMRRDKFVDELNEYVKQAQAFSQLGNIAHVAENCLSLATLTATIKEAKEQAEAMVTEEALLGFPQSQFLQLEEVPKIMEPYVTLWTTAQEFQKSSYNWLNGSMLEIDPEVVEAETK
;
A
#
# COMPACT_ATOMS: atom_id res chain seq x y z
N PHE A 1 -5.81 -4.73 23.19
CA PHE A 1 -6.29 -3.41 23.64
C PHE A 1 -7.75 -3.37 24.11
N LEU A 2 -8.78 -3.37 23.24
CA LEU A 2 -10.17 -3.18 23.72
C LEU A 2 -10.71 -4.33 24.59
N GLN A 3 -10.38 -5.57 24.25
CA GLN A 3 -10.71 -6.72 25.10
C GLN A 3 -9.95 -6.70 26.43
N GLU A 4 -8.71 -6.22 26.39
CA GLU A 4 -7.83 -6.12 27.54
C GLU A 4 -8.29 -5.00 28.50
N SER A 5 -8.69 -3.83 27.98
CA SER A 5 -9.23 -2.74 28.80
C SER A 5 -10.56 -3.12 29.45
N ALA A 6 -11.42 -3.87 28.76
CA ALA A 6 -12.64 -4.43 29.34
C ALA A 6 -12.33 -5.43 30.48
N GLY A 7 -11.33 -6.30 30.28
CA GLY A 7 -10.87 -7.23 31.31
C GLY A 7 -10.29 -6.53 32.54
N LEU A 8 -9.49 -5.47 32.35
CA LEU A 8 -8.93 -4.67 33.43
C LEU A 8 -10.01 -3.92 34.22
N LEU A 9 -11.02 -3.36 33.54
CA LEU A 9 -12.18 -2.74 34.20
C LEU A 9 -12.99 -3.75 35.02
N ALA A 10 -13.18 -4.96 34.50
CA ALA A 10 -13.85 -6.03 35.24
C ALA A 10 -13.07 -6.40 36.51
N ARG A 11 -11.74 -6.55 36.39
CA ARG A 11 -10.85 -6.82 37.53
C ARG A 11 -10.88 -5.70 38.57
N LEU A 12 -10.79 -4.44 38.14
CA LEU A 12 -10.89 -3.29 39.04
C LEU A 12 -12.22 -3.31 39.81
N ASN A 13 -13.34 -3.60 39.14
CA ASN A 13 -14.64 -3.72 39.80
C ASN A 13 -14.68 -4.86 40.83
N THR A 14 -14.03 -6.01 40.55
CA THR A 14 -13.93 -7.09 41.54
C THR A 14 -13.10 -6.69 42.75
N GLU A 15 -11.96 -6.04 42.55
CA GLU A 15 -11.09 -5.58 43.64
C GLU A 15 -11.79 -4.51 44.50
N LEU A 16 -12.53 -3.59 43.89
CA LEU A 16 -13.37 -2.60 44.61
C LEU A 16 -14.52 -3.27 45.39
N ASN A 17 -15.10 -4.34 44.85
CA ASN A 17 -16.14 -5.10 45.56
C ASN A 17 -15.58 -5.83 46.78
N ASP A 18 -14.35 -6.33 46.71
CA ASP A 18 -13.67 -6.95 47.85
C ASP A 18 -13.24 -5.90 48.89
N ALA A 19 -12.70 -4.76 48.44
CA ALA A 19 -12.38 -3.64 49.31
C ALA A 19 -13.62 -3.09 50.04
N ARG A 20 -14.81 -3.17 49.44
CA ARG A 20 -16.08 -2.83 50.11
C ARG A 20 -16.35 -3.71 51.33
N LYS A 21 -15.98 -5.00 51.30
CA LYS A 21 -16.16 -5.91 52.44
C LYS A 21 -15.25 -5.49 53.60
N ALA A 22 -14.00 -5.12 53.31
CA ALA A 22 -13.05 -4.63 54.31
C ALA A 22 -13.49 -3.28 54.91
N LEU A 23 -13.93 -2.33 54.08
CA LEU A 23 -14.48 -1.06 54.55
C LEU A 23 -15.71 -1.24 55.44
N ARG A 24 -16.61 -2.14 55.07
CA ARG A 24 -17.78 -2.47 55.90
C ARG A 24 -17.36 -2.96 57.29
N PHE A 25 -16.41 -3.89 57.35
CA PHE A 25 -15.88 -4.37 58.63
C PHE A 25 -15.28 -3.24 59.48
N LEU A 26 -14.44 -2.38 58.89
CA LEU A 26 -13.84 -1.25 59.60
C LEU A 26 -14.91 -0.27 60.13
N THR A 27 -15.98 -0.03 59.36
CA THR A 27 -17.10 0.80 59.82
C THR A 27 -17.90 0.15 60.95
N GLU A 28 -18.09 -1.17 60.92
CA GLU A 28 -18.78 -1.93 61.99
C GLU A 28 -17.98 -1.92 63.31
N GLN A 29 -16.64 -1.88 63.24
CA GLN A 29 -15.76 -1.77 64.40
C GLN A 29 -15.55 -0.32 64.88
N ALA A 30 -16.30 0.64 64.35
CA ALA A 30 -16.18 2.07 64.67
C ALA A 30 -14.75 2.63 64.48
N PHE A 31 -14.02 2.14 63.48
CA PHE A 31 -12.71 2.69 63.13
C PHE A 31 -12.84 4.16 62.69
N ALA A 32 -12.02 5.04 63.26
CA ALA A 32 -12.00 6.45 62.90
C ALA A 32 -11.14 6.66 61.65
N PHE A 33 -11.77 7.09 60.55
CA PHE A 33 -11.06 7.49 59.34
C PHE A 33 -10.69 8.97 59.38
N SER A 34 -9.50 9.30 58.90
CA SER A 34 -9.12 10.66 58.56
C SER A 34 -9.84 11.16 57.30
N GLU A 35 -9.90 12.48 57.13
CA GLU A 35 -10.48 13.09 55.93
C GLU A 35 -9.74 12.68 54.64
N ASP A 36 -8.42 12.55 54.71
CA ASP A 36 -7.59 12.09 53.59
C ASP A 36 -7.94 10.67 53.14
N GLU A 37 -8.16 9.76 54.09
CA GLU A 37 -8.54 8.36 53.80
C GLU A 37 -9.93 8.27 53.16
N LEU A 38 -10.91 9.01 53.69
CA LEU A 38 -12.25 9.05 53.12
C LEU A 38 -12.26 9.63 51.71
N ARG A 39 -11.46 10.68 51.48
CA ARG A 39 -11.28 11.26 50.14
C ARG A 39 -10.67 10.26 49.17
N LEU A 40 -9.60 9.57 49.58
CA LEU A 40 -8.93 8.55 48.76
C LEU A 40 -9.89 7.41 48.39
N VAL A 41 -10.69 6.92 49.34
CA VAL A 41 -11.72 5.91 49.09
C VAL A 41 -12.77 6.46 48.11
N GLY A 42 -13.30 7.65 48.33
CA GLY A 42 -14.27 8.27 47.42
C GLY A 42 -13.72 8.42 45.99
N GLU A 43 -12.48 8.89 45.87
CA GLU A 43 -11.81 9.03 44.58
C GLU A 43 -11.59 7.67 43.91
N THR A 44 -11.06 6.69 44.64
CA THR A 44 -10.78 5.32 44.16
C THR A 44 -12.05 4.67 43.58
N TRP A 45 -13.20 4.82 44.24
CA TRP A 45 -14.49 4.29 43.78
C TRP A 45 -15.09 5.06 42.59
N SER A 46 -14.65 6.29 42.34
CA SER A 46 -15.08 7.08 41.18
C SER A 46 -14.40 6.66 39.87
N TRP A 47 -13.22 6.02 39.93
CA TRP A 47 -12.42 5.71 38.75
C TRP A 47 -13.11 4.80 37.73
N PRO A 48 -13.81 3.71 38.08
CA PRO A 48 -14.53 2.91 37.08
C PRO A 48 -15.52 3.73 36.24
N HIS A 49 -16.23 4.67 36.90
CA HIS A 49 -17.18 5.56 36.25
C HIS A 49 -16.49 6.61 35.36
N LYS A 50 -15.27 7.03 35.71
CA LYS A 50 -14.44 7.95 34.90
C LYS A 50 -13.74 7.24 33.72
N ILE A 51 -13.26 6.02 33.92
CA ILE A 51 -12.48 5.26 32.93
C ILE A 51 -13.38 4.68 31.85
N LYS A 52 -14.54 4.10 32.21
CA LYS A 52 -15.48 3.50 31.26
C LYS A 52 -15.81 4.42 30.06
N PRO A 53 -16.26 5.68 30.23
CA PRO A 53 -16.57 6.56 29.11
C PRO A 53 -15.32 6.88 28.27
N LYS A 54 -14.13 6.96 28.86
CA LYS A 54 -12.88 7.16 28.11
C LYS A 54 -12.49 5.95 27.26
N VAL A 55 -12.71 4.74 27.76
CA VAL A 55 -12.50 3.52 26.98
C VAL A 55 -13.50 3.46 25.81
N GLU A 56 -14.77 3.79 26.05
CA GLU A 56 -15.80 3.84 25.01
C GLU A 56 -15.51 4.92 23.94
N GLU A 57 -15.08 6.11 24.36
CA GLU A 57 -14.65 7.21 23.48
C GLU A 57 -13.47 6.76 22.58
N CYS A 58 -12.44 6.18 23.19
CA CYS A 58 -11.30 5.64 22.45
C CYS A 58 -11.70 4.53 21.48
N ALA A 59 -12.63 3.63 21.87
CA ALA A 59 -13.14 2.57 21.01
C ALA A 59 -13.87 3.14 19.79
N LYS A 60 -14.74 4.14 20.00
CA LYS A 60 -15.44 4.84 18.91
C LYS A 60 -14.46 5.52 17.95
N ARG A 61 -13.46 6.22 18.48
CA ARG A 61 -12.43 6.88 17.67
C ARG A 61 -11.62 5.86 16.86
N LEU A 62 -11.17 4.78 17.49
CA LEU A 62 -10.43 3.73 16.79
C LEU A 62 -11.25 3.09 15.66
N LYS A 63 -12.55 2.84 15.91
CA LYS A 63 -13.45 2.33 14.87
C LYS A 63 -13.61 3.33 13.73
N ALA A 64 -13.77 4.62 14.01
CA ALA A 64 -13.91 5.66 12.99
C ALA A 64 -12.65 5.78 12.13
N GLU A 65 -11.45 5.78 12.75
CA GLU A 65 -10.19 5.81 12.01
C GLU A 65 -9.98 4.54 11.18
N ARG A 66 -10.35 3.37 11.71
CA ARG A 66 -10.30 2.12 10.95
C ARG A 66 -11.21 2.18 9.72
N ASN A 67 -12.47 2.57 9.89
CA ASN A 67 -13.41 2.73 8.76
C ASN A 67 -12.85 3.69 7.71
N ARG A 68 -12.31 4.83 8.15
CA ARG A 68 -11.70 5.81 7.25
C ARG A 68 -10.50 5.23 6.49
N ALA A 69 -9.66 4.43 7.13
CA ALA A 69 -8.54 3.77 6.49
C ALA A 69 -9.03 2.75 5.44
N GLU A 70 -10.04 1.95 5.78
CA GLU A 70 -10.68 0.98 4.88
C GLU A 70 -11.32 1.66 3.65
N ASP A 71 -12.05 2.76 3.85
CA ASP A 71 -12.65 3.55 2.76
C ASP A 71 -11.57 4.15 1.84
N ASN A 72 -10.51 4.73 2.44
CA ASN A 72 -9.40 5.31 1.69
C ASN A 72 -8.62 4.26 0.89
N LEU A 73 -8.42 3.06 1.45
CA LEU A 73 -7.76 1.96 0.74
C LEU A 73 -8.60 1.50 -0.45
N THR A 74 -9.91 1.33 -0.24
CA THR A 74 -10.85 0.93 -1.31
C THR A 74 -10.84 1.95 -2.45
N MET A 75 -10.95 3.24 -2.13
CA MET A 75 -10.91 4.31 -3.14
C MET A 75 -9.59 4.36 -3.91
N ARG A 76 -8.46 4.19 -3.22
CA ARG A 76 -7.14 4.15 -3.89
C ARG A 76 -7.01 2.92 -4.78
N ARG A 77 -7.45 1.75 -4.32
CA ARG A 77 -7.42 0.52 -5.11
C ARG A 77 -8.24 0.67 -6.39
N ASP A 78 -9.44 1.21 -6.30
CA ASP A 78 -10.32 1.38 -7.47
C ASP A 78 -9.69 2.33 -8.50
N LYS A 79 -9.13 3.46 -8.05
CA LYS A 79 -8.35 4.37 -8.92
C LYS A 79 -7.14 3.70 -9.54
N PHE A 80 -6.42 2.89 -8.76
CA PHE A 80 -5.25 2.19 -9.25
C PHE A 80 -5.63 1.15 -10.32
N VAL A 81 -6.76 0.46 -10.17
CA VAL A 81 -7.29 -0.43 -11.22
C VAL A 81 -7.60 0.35 -12.50
N ASP A 82 -8.20 1.54 -12.39
CA ASP A 82 -8.47 2.40 -13.55
C ASP A 82 -7.16 2.86 -14.23
N GLU A 83 -6.14 3.22 -13.45
CA GLU A 83 -4.80 3.57 -13.96
C GLU A 83 -4.16 2.39 -14.70
N LEU A 84 -4.22 1.18 -14.13
CA LEU A 84 -3.71 -0.04 -14.76
C LEU A 84 -4.42 -0.36 -16.07
N ASN A 85 -5.75 -0.18 -16.12
CA ASN A 85 -6.53 -0.36 -17.35
C ASN A 85 -6.13 0.66 -18.42
N GLU A 86 -5.73 1.87 -18.03
CA GLU A 86 -5.20 2.86 -18.97
C GLU A 86 -3.84 2.46 -19.52
N TYR A 87 -2.96 1.87 -18.70
CA TYR A 87 -1.69 1.32 -19.19
C TYR A 87 -1.89 0.19 -20.20
N VAL A 88 -2.90 -0.66 -20.02
CA VAL A 88 -3.27 -1.69 -21.01
C VAL A 88 -3.66 -1.05 -22.35
N LYS A 89 -4.48 0.01 -22.34
CA LYS A 89 -4.84 0.73 -23.57
C LYS A 89 -3.63 1.38 -24.23
N GLN A 90 -2.75 2.01 -23.45
CA GLN A 90 -1.51 2.60 -23.98
C GLN A 90 -0.62 1.52 -24.62
N ALA A 91 -0.46 0.37 -23.97
CA ALA A 91 0.28 -0.77 -24.51
C ALA A 91 -0.32 -1.27 -25.83
N GLN A 92 -1.64 -1.36 -25.92
CA GLN A 92 -2.34 -1.75 -27.15
C GLN A 92 -2.23 -0.69 -28.26
N ALA A 93 -2.13 0.59 -27.92
CA ALA A 93 -1.98 1.67 -28.89
C ALA A 93 -0.67 1.60 -29.69
N PHE A 94 0.38 0.96 -29.14
CA PHE A 94 1.64 0.72 -29.89
C PHE A 94 1.42 -0.13 -31.15
N SER A 95 0.34 -0.93 -31.22
CA SER A 95 -0.06 -1.67 -32.43
C SER A 95 -0.36 -0.77 -33.63
N GLN A 96 -0.73 0.49 -33.40
CA GLN A 96 -1.09 1.45 -34.44
C GLN A 96 0.11 2.29 -34.90
N LEU A 97 1.26 2.17 -34.25
CA LEU A 97 2.48 2.88 -34.62
C LEU A 97 3.14 2.15 -35.78
N GLY A 98 3.11 2.75 -36.97
CA GLY A 98 3.72 2.20 -38.19
C GLY A 98 4.78 3.09 -38.83
N ASN A 99 5.04 4.28 -38.28
CA ASN A 99 5.93 5.24 -38.92
C ASN A 99 7.37 5.14 -38.38
N ILE A 100 8.28 4.64 -39.23
CA ILE A 100 9.73 4.50 -38.95
C ILE A 100 10.41 5.86 -38.72
N ALA A 101 9.83 6.98 -39.15
CA ALA A 101 10.40 8.30 -38.86
C ALA A 101 10.40 8.64 -37.36
N HIS A 102 9.55 7.97 -36.55
CA HIS A 102 9.38 8.22 -35.12
C HIS A 102 10.00 7.13 -34.23
N VAL A 103 10.95 6.33 -34.73
CA VAL A 103 11.59 5.23 -33.97
C VAL A 103 12.08 5.68 -32.59
N ALA A 104 12.79 6.81 -32.51
CA ALA A 104 13.33 7.31 -31.24
C ALA A 104 12.24 7.69 -30.23
N GLU A 105 11.14 8.30 -30.70
CA GLU A 105 10.00 8.69 -29.87
C GLU A 105 9.22 7.47 -29.37
N ASN A 106 9.05 6.46 -30.23
CA ASN A 106 8.39 5.21 -29.89
C ASN A 106 9.20 4.40 -28.87
N CYS A 107 10.53 4.31 -29.03
CA CYS A 107 11.43 3.70 -28.06
C CYS A 107 11.36 4.41 -26.70
N LEU A 108 11.37 5.75 -26.69
CA LEU A 108 11.27 6.53 -25.46
C LEU A 108 9.93 6.29 -24.75
N SER A 109 8.83 6.30 -25.50
CA SER A 109 7.49 6.06 -24.95
C SER A 109 7.35 4.65 -24.35
N LEU A 110 7.91 3.63 -25.01
CA LEU A 110 7.97 2.26 -24.47
C LEU A 110 8.81 2.16 -23.21
N ALA A 111 9.96 2.84 -23.17
CA ALA A 111 10.82 2.88 -21.98
C ALA A 111 10.11 3.56 -20.80
N THR A 112 9.41 4.67 -21.06
CA THR A 112 8.59 5.37 -20.06
C THR A 112 7.50 4.46 -19.52
N LEU A 113 6.70 3.82 -20.39
CA LEU A 113 5.63 2.92 -19.94
C LEU A 113 6.19 1.73 -19.14
N THR A 114 7.33 1.17 -19.57
CA THR A 114 8.02 0.09 -18.83
C THR A 114 8.45 0.53 -17.42
N ALA A 115 9.00 1.74 -17.29
CA ALA A 115 9.37 2.31 -15.99
C ALA A 115 8.13 2.52 -15.10
N THR A 116 7.05 3.08 -15.65
CA THR A 116 5.80 3.29 -14.89
C THR A 116 5.17 1.98 -14.42
N ILE A 117 5.23 0.91 -15.22
CA ILE A 117 4.75 -0.42 -14.81
C ILE A 117 5.60 -1.00 -13.67
N LYS A 118 6.90 -0.74 -13.65
CA LYS A 118 7.77 -1.15 -12.55
C LYS A 118 7.40 -0.43 -11.25
N GLU A 119 7.19 0.88 -11.31
CA GLU A 119 6.72 1.67 -10.16
C GLU A 119 5.33 1.20 -9.68
N ALA A 120 4.43 0.90 -10.61
CA ALA A 120 3.10 0.37 -10.30
C ALA A 120 3.17 -1.00 -9.60
N LYS A 121 4.16 -1.84 -9.89
CA LYS A 121 4.37 -3.11 -9.15
C LYS A 121 4.74 -2.86 -7.69
N GLU A 122 5.63 -1.90 -7.42
CA GLU A 122 6.00 -1.52 -6.05
C GLU A 122 4.80 -0.94 -5.29
N GLN A 123 3.99 -0.11 -5.96
CA GLN A 123 2.74 0.42 -5.39
C GLN A 123 1.72 -0.69 -5.08
N ALA A 124 1.60 -1.69 -5.97
CA ALA A 124 0.73 -2.84 -5.76
C ALA A 124 1.15 -3.68 -4.54
N GLU A 125 2.44 -3.92 -4.37
CA GLU A 125 2.97 -4.63 -3.18
C GLU A 125 2.67 -3.87 -1.88
N ALA A 126 2.82 -2.54 -1.89
CA ALA A 126 2.46 -1.70 -0.76
C ALA A 126 0.96 -1.78 -0.44
N MET A 127 0.09 -1.75 -1.46
CA MET A 127 -1.36 -1.92 -1.30
C MET A 127 -1.72 -3.30 -0.72
N VAL A 128 -1.13 -4.38 -1.24
CA VAL A 128 -1.38 -5.75 -0.75
C VAL A 128 -0.92 -5.92 0.70
N THR A 129 0.18 -5.26 1.08
CA THR A 129 0.66 -5.24 2.47
C THR A 129 -0.34 -4.51 3.37
N GLU A 130 -0.87 -3.38 2.91
CA GLU A 130 -1.89 -2.60 3.63
C GLU A 130 -3.21 -3.38 3.77
N GLU A 131 -3.65 -4.07 2.71
CA GLU A 131 -4.80 -4.98 2.72
C GLU A 131 -4.62 -6.09 3.77
N ALA A 132 -3.44 -6.70 3.82
CA ALA A 132 -3.12 -7.74 4.82
C ALA A 132 -3.19 -7.21 6.26
N LEU A 133 -2.70 -5.99 6.52
CA LEU A 133 -2.76 -5.36 7.85
C LEU A 133 -4.20 -5.06 8.28
N LEU A 134 -5.06 -4.69 7.34
CA LEU A 134 -6.49 -4.45 7.60
C LEU A 134 -7.31 -5.74 7.59
N GLY A 135 -6.75 -6.88 7.17
CA GLY A 135 -7.45 -8.16 7.07
C GLY A 135 -8.38 -8.25 5.85
N PHE A 136 -8.09 -7.48 4.80
CA PHE A 136 -8.80 -7.52 3.53
C PHE A 136 -8.31 -8.70 2.69
N PRO A 137 -9.15 -9.23 1.79
CA PRO A 137 -8.66 -10.16 0.78
C PRO A 137 -7.63 -9.46 -0.10
N GLN A 138 -6.49 -10.12 -0.32
CA GLN A 138 -5.40 -9.55 -1.13
C GLN A 138 -5.81 -9.45 -2.60
N SER A 139 -5.70 -8.24 -3.14
CA SER A 139 -6.01 -7.94 -4.53
C SER A 139 -4.94 -8.52 -5.46
N GLN A 140 -5.38 -8.96 -6.65
CA GLN A 140 -4.49 -9.43 -7.71
C GLN A 140 -4.64 -8.51 -8.93
N PHE A 141 -3.53 -7.91 -9.34
CA PHE A 141 -3.47 -6.93 -10.43
C PHE A 141 -2.91 -7.59 -11.70
N LEU A 142 -3.74 -8.38 -12.39
CA LEU A 142 -3.32 -9.14 -13.58
C LEU A 142 -2.77 -8.25 -14.71
N GLN A 143 -3.23 -6.99 -14.78
CA GLN A 143 -2.76 -6.01 -15.76
C GLN A 143 -1.24 -5.77 -15.69
N LEU A 144 -0.63 -5.90 -14.50
CA LEU A 144 0.81 -5.73 -14.30
C LEU A 144 1.65 -6.85 -14.95
N GLU A 145 1.03 -8.00 -15.24
CA GLU A 145 1.62 -9.08 -16.03
C GLU A 145 1.21 -9.04 -17.51
N GLU A 146 0.00 -8.54 -17.79
CA GLU A 146 -0.53 -8.42 -19.14
C GLU A 146 0.18 -7.34 -19.95
N VAL A 147 0.37 -6.14 -19.39
CA VAL A 147 0.98 -5.00 -20.09
C VAL A 147 2.37 -5.34 -20.64
N PRO A 148 3.32 -5.92 -19.86
CA PRO A 148 4.62 -6.32 -20.40
C PRO A 148 4.53 -7.31 -21.56
N LYS A 149 3.57 -8.26 -21.53
CA LYS A 149 3.37 -9.24 -22.61
C LYS A 149 2.87 -8.58 -23.89
N ILE A 150 1.99 -7.59 -23.77
CA ILE A 150 1.53 -6.79 -24.92
C ILE A 150 2.69 -5.96 -25.49
N MET A 151 3.53 -5.39 -24.62
CA MET A 151 4.64 -4.52 -25.04
C MET A 151 5.82 -5.25 -25.67
N GLU A 152 6.09 -6.50 -25.26
CA GLU A 152 7.25 -7.30 -25.70
C GLU A 152 7.53 -7.24 -27.22
N PRO A 153 6.57 -7.55 -28.12
CA PRO A 153 6.83 -7.50 -29.57
C PRO A 153 7.17 -6.09 -30.07
N TYR A 154 6.60 -5.05 -29.46
CA TYR A 154 6.87 -3.66 -29.85
C TYR A 154 8.24 -3.20 -29.38
N VAL A 155 8.64 -3.59 -28.16
CA VAL A 155 9.99 -3.31 -27.66
C VAL A 155 11.00 -3.91 -28.61
N THR A 156 10.88 -5.20 -28.94
CA THR A 156 11.79 -5.85 -29.90
C THR A 156 11.80 -5.16 -31.26
N LEU A 157 10.62 -4.86 -31.83
CA LEU A 157 10.52 -4.20 -33.14
C LEU A 157 11.26 -2.85 -33.16
N TRP A 158 10.97 -1.97 -32.20
CA TRP A 158 11.51 -0.62 -32.19
C TRP A 158 12.99 -0.58 -31.79
N THR A 159 13.45 -1.47 -30.90
CA THR A 159 14.89 -1.60 -30.62
C THR A 159 15.65 -2.09 -31.84
N THR A 160 15.14 -3.11 -32.55
CA THR A 160 15.78 -3.59 -33.78
C THR A 160 15.78 -2.52 -34.88
N ALA A 161 14.68 -1.76 -35.03
CA ALA A 161 14.64 -0.64 -35.99
C ALA A 161 15.65 0.46 -35.63
N GLN A 162 15.82 0.77 -34.34
CA GLN A 162 16.80 1.75 -33.86
C GLN A 162 18.24 1.28 -34.09
N GLU A 163 18.53 0.02 -33.79
CA GLU A 163 19.84 -0.60 -34.05
C GLU A 163 20.15 -0.60 -35.54
N PHE A 164 19.19 -1.01 -36.38
CA PHE A 164 19.33 -0.98 -37.83
C PHE A 164 19.61 0.44 -38.35
N GLN A 165 18.91 1.46 -37.87
CA GLN A 165 19.14 2.84 -38.28
C GLN A 165 20.55 3.32 -37.91
N LYS A 166 21.05 2.92 -36.73
CA LYS A 166 22.40 3.25 -36.27
C LYS A 166 23.47 2.52 -37.08
N SER A 167 23.31 1.22 -37.29
CA SER A 167 24.23 0.42 -38.13
C SER A 167 24.23 0.93 -39.56
N SER A 168 23.07 1.21 -40.16
CA SER A 168 22.98 1.77 -41.52
C SER A 168 23.68 3.12 -41.65
N TYR A 169 23.51 4.02 -40.68
CA TYR A 169 24.23 5.30 -40.67
C TYR A 169 25.75 5.08 -40.60
N ASN A 170 26.21 4.15 -39.75
CA ASN A 170 27.62 3.82 -39.62
C ASN A 170 28.18 3.17 -40.89
N TRP A 171 27.45 2.31 -41.58
CA TRP A 171 27.91 1.70 -42.84
C TRP A 171 28.07 2.74 -43.95
N LEU A 172 27.16 3.72 -44.01
CA LEU A 172 27.15 4.73 -45.07
C LEU A 172 28.09 5.91 -44.80
N ASN A 173 28.39 6.22 -43.54
CA ASN A 173 29.15 7.43 -43.15
C ASN A 173 30.41 7.12 -42.30
N GLY A 174 30.64 5.86 -41.95
CA GLY A 174 31.82 5.42 -41.18
C GLY A 174 33.07 5.30 -42.04
N SER A 175 34.22 5.20 -41.37
CA SER A 175 35.52 4.98 -42.04
C SER A 175 35.51 3.61 -42.73
N MET A 176 35.68 3.58 -44.06
CA MET A 176 35.70 2.33 -44.86
C MET A 176 36.78 1.33 -44.43
N LEU A 177 37.81 1.77 -43.68
CA LEU A 177 38.87 0.90 -43.16
C LEU A 177 38.47 0.11 -41.90
N GLU A 178 37.37 0.47 -41.25
CA GLU A 178 36.90 -0.13 -39.99
C GLU A 178 35.64 -0.98 -40.16
N ILE A 179 35.07 -1.04 -41.37
CA ILE A 179 33.80 -1.75 -41.65
C ILE A 179 34.13 -3.13 -42.21
N ASP A 180 33.80 -4.18 -41.44
CA ASP A 180 33.95 -5.58 -41.86
C ASP A 180 32.77 -6.03 -42.73
N PRO A 181 32.98 -6.38 -44.01
CA PRO A 181 31.90 -6.78 -44.91
C PRO A 181 31.17 -8.06 -44.49
N GLU A 182 31.80 -8.99 -43.76
CA GLU A 182 31.12 -10.20 -43.27
C GLU A 182 30.10 -9.87 -42.16
N VAL A 183 30.39 -8.86 -41.34
CA VAL A 183 29.50 -8.38 -40.27
C VAL A 183 28.29 -7.64 -40.87
N VAL A 184 28.50 -6.82 -41.91
CA VAL A 184 27.40 -6.13 -42.60
C VAL A 184 26.45 -7.11 -43.28
N GLU A 185 26.97 -8.17 -43.91
CA GLU A 185 26.13 -9.21 -44.54
C GLU A 185 25.31 -10.00 -43.50
N ALA A 186 25.83 -10.18 -42.29
CA ALA A 186 25.12 -10.82 -41.20
C ALA A 186 24.04 -9.92 -40.56
N GLU A 187 24.28 -8.60 -40.45
CA GLU A 187 23.34 -7.62 -39.87
C GLU A 187 22.22 -7.19 -40.84
N THR A 188 22.34 -7.51 -42.14
CA THR A 188 21.33 -7.17 -43.18
C THR A 188 20.45 -8.34 -43.62
N LYS A 189 20.72 -9.56 -43.16
CA LYS A 189 19.90 -10.76 -43.39
C LYS A 189 18.84 -10.94 -42.33
#